data_AF-A0A6P1DTZ6-F1
#
_entry.id   AF-A0A6P1DTZ6-F1
#
_cell.length_a   1.000
_cell.length_b   1.000
_cell.length_c   1.000
_cell.angle_alpha   90.00
_cell.angle_beta   90.00
_cell.angle_gamma   90.00
#
_symmetry.space_group_name_H-M   'P 1'
#
loop_
_entity.id
_entity.type
_entity.pdbx_description
1 polymer ?
#
loop_
_entity_poly.entity_id
_entity_poly.type
_entity_poly.pdbx_seq_one_letter_code
_entity_poly.pdbx_strand_id
1 'polypeptide(L)'
;MGPGYGPGRGMPAFTDFDLDGNGSLTEQEFYQARANRMAERAQQGYPMRNAGKAPDFGTIDLNGDDTVDPEEFATAQAEHRQQMMQAPMAPPAR
;
A
#
# COMPACT_ATOMS: atom_id res chain seq x y z
N MET A 1 -13.60 21.44 3.44
CA MET A 1 -13.20 20.95 2.11
C MET A 1 -12.10 19.93 2.33
N GLY A 2 -12.24 18.74 1.74
CA GLY A 2 -11.38 17.57 1.92
C GLY A 2 -12.23 16.31 2.15
N PRO A 3 -12.63 15.58 1.09
CA PRO A 3 -13.52 14.43 1.23
C PRO A 3 -12.74 13.17 1.61
N GLY A 4 -13.26 12.37 2.54
CA GLY A 4 -13.10 10.92 2.46
C GLY A 4 -12.34 10.15 3.54
N TYR A 5 -12.38 10.52 4.83
CA TYR A 5 -12.12 9.52 5.89
C TYR A 5 -13.34 8.60 6.02
N GLY A 6 -13.49 7.65 5.09
CA GLY A 6 -14.42 6.54 5.22
C GLY A 6 -13.82 5.45 6.10
N PRO A 7 -14.55 4.89 7.09
CA PRO A 7 -14.09 3.77 7.90
C PRO A 7 -14.13 2.48 7.06
N GLY A 8 -13.10 2.27 6.24
CA GLY A 8 -12.98 1.13 5.34
C GLY A 8 -11.76 0.29 5.69
N ARG A 9 -11.99 -0.99 5.97
CA ARG A 9 -10.99 -2.08 6.02
C ARG A 9 -10.37 -2.34 4.62
N GLY A 10 -9.93 -1.30 3.93
CA GLY A 10 -9.45 -1.35 2.54
C GLY A 10 -7.94 -1.19 2.46
N MET A 11 -7.33 -1.88 1.50
CA MET A 11 -5.98 -1.53 1.05
C MET A 11 -5.93 -0.06 0.62
N PRO A 12 -4.78 0.61 0.79
CA PRO A 12 -4.64 1.99 0.36
C PRO A 12 -4.78 2.05 -1.16
N ALA A 13 -5.48 3.07 -1.65
CA ALA A 13 -5.66 3.31 -3.08
C ALA A 13 -4.42 4.00 -3.65
N PHE A 14 -4.26 3.95 -4.97
CA PHE A 14 -3.19 4.66 -5.68
C PHE A 14 -3.19 6.16 -5.33
N THR A 15 -4.39 6.75 -5.32
CA THR A 15 -4.64 8.15 -4.98
C THR A 15 -4.25 8.54 -3.55
N ASP A 16 -4.05 7.57 -2.65
CA ASP A 16 -3.55 7.88 -1.29
C ASP A 16 -2.03 8.08 -1.29
N PHE A 17 -1.32 7.56 -2.30
CA PHE A 17 0.11 7.76 -2.48
C PHE A 17 0.43 8.92 -3.42
N ASP A 18 -0.48 9.23 -4.35
CA ASP A 18 -0.33 10.27 -5.36
C ASP A 18 -0.63 11.62 -4.72
N LEU A 19 0.42 12.32 -4.31
CA LEU A 19 0.31 13.54 -3.51
C LEU A 19 0.05 14.77 -4.39
N ASP A 20 0.53 14.74 -5.63
CA ASP A 20 0.36 15.83 -6.59
C ASP A 20 -0.85 15.63 -7.53
N GLY A 21 -1.40 14.42 -7.61
CA GLY A 21 -2.55 14.07 -8.44
C GLY A 21 -2.21 13.98 -9.93
N ASN A 22 -0.94 13.70 -10.27
CA ASN A 22 -0.48 13.63 -11.65
C ASN A 22 -0.84 12.30 -12.35
N GLY A 23 -1.24 11.28 -11.59
CA GLY A 23 -1.57 9.95 -12.11
C GLY A 23 -0.41 8.96 -12.18
N SER A 24 0.78 9.29 -11.66
CA SER A 24 1.99 8.45 -11.62
C SER A 24 2.74 8.66 -10.29
N LEU A 25 3.06 7.57 -9.60
CA LEU A 25 3.77 7.64 -8.32
C LEU A 25 5.27 7.64 -8.53
N THR A 26 5.94 8.68 -8.05
CA THR A 26 7.39 8.67 -7.97
C THR A 26 7.87 7.95 -6.70
N GLU A 27 9.15 7.52 -6.70
CA GLU A 27 9.80 6.95 -5.51
C GLU A 27 9.64 7.87 -4.28
N GLN A 28 9.80 9.19 -4.48
CA GLN A 28 9.69 10.18 -3.41
C GLN A 28 8.29 10.22 -2.80
N GLU A 29 7.25 10.25 -3.63
CA GLU A 29 5.86 10.26 -3.18
C GLU A 29 5.49 8.96 -2.49
N PHE A 30 5.94 7.83 -3.04
CA PHE A 30 5.70 6.52 -2.46
C PHE A 30 6.26 6.44 -1.03
N TYR A 31 7.51 6.84 -0.80
CA TYR A 31 8.11 6.84 0.53
C TYR A 31 7.45 7.86 1.46
N GLN A 32 7.10 9.04 0.96
CA GLN A 32 6.45 10.08 1.76
C GLN A 32 5.07 9.65 2.23
N ALA A 33 4.22 9.15 1.33
CA ALA A 33 2.91 8.61 1.66
C ALA A 33 3.01 7.40 2.59
N ARG A 34 3.99 6.52 2.37
CA ARG A 34 4.26 5.38 3.27
C ARG A 34 4.63 5.84 4.68
N ALA A 35 5.50 6.85 4.81
CA ALA A 35 5.90 7.39 6.10
C ALA A 35 4.71 8.03 6.83
N ASN A 36 3.91 8.85 6.13
CA ASN A 36 2.69 9.46 6.68
C ASN A 36 1.74 8.38 7.19
N ARG A 37 1.50 7.35 6.39
CA ARG A 37 0.61 6.24 6.77
C ARG A 37 1.14 5.45 7.97
N MET A 38 2.44 5.22 8.05
CA MET A 38 3.05 4.59 9.22
C MET A 38 2.83 5.45 10.46
N ALA A 39 3.02 6.76 10.37
CA ALA A 39 2.76 7.67 11.47
C ALA A 39 1.28 7.65 11.90
N GLU A 40 0.34 7.70 10.96
CA GLU A 40 -1.10 7.61 11.25
C GLU A 40 -1.47 6.28 11.91
N ARG A 41 -0.94 5.15 11.40
CA ARG A 41 -1.20 3.83 11.99
C ARG A 41 -0.62 3.70 13.39
N ALA A 42 0.57 4.27 13.63
CA ALA A 42 1.17 4.32 14.95
C ALA A 42 0.31 5.15 15.92
N GLN A 43 -0.21 6.30 15.48
CA GLN A 43 -1.13 7.14 16.27
C GLN A 43 -2.45 6.42 16.56
N GLN A 44 -2.96 5.64 15.61
CA GLN A 44 -4.19 4.84 15.79
C GLN A 44 -3.97 3.56 16.61
N GLY A 45 -2.74 3.29 17.10
CA GLY A 45 -2.43 2.11 17.89
C GLY A 45 -2.48 0.80 17.11
N TYR A 46 -2.40 0.84 15.77
CA TYR A 46 -2.42 -0.37 14.97
C TYR A 46 -1.14 -1.19 15.21
N PRO A 47 -1.26 -2.52 15.37
CA PRO A 47 -0.10 -3.39 15.48
C PRO A 47 0.67 -3.35 14.15
N MET A 48 1.88 -2.81 14.18
CA MET A 48 2.82 -2.70 13.05
C MET A 48 3.39 -4.06 12.58
N ARG A 49 2.61 -5.14 12.71
CA ARG A 49 3.00 -6.52 12.41
C ARG A 49 3.40 -6.75 10.95
N ASN A 50 2.91 -5.91 10.03
CA ASN A 50 3.18 -6.01 8.59
C ASN A 50 3.99 -4.82 8.04
N ALA A 51 4.62 -4.00 8.90
CA ALA A 51 5.40 -2.84 8.45
C ALA A 51 6.57 -3.25 7.52
N GLY A 52 7.15 -4.43 7.74
CA GLY A 52 8.20 -5.01 6.88
C GLY A 52 7.71 -5.93 5.76
N LYS A 53 6.39 -6.12 5.59
CA LYS A 53 5.81 -6.89 4.48
C LYS A 53 5.23 -6.00 3.38
N ALA A 54 5.32 -4.68 3.54
CA ALA A 54 4.90 -3.77 2.49
C ALA A 54 5.86 -3.92 1.30
N PRO A 55 5.35 -4.08 0.07
CA PRO A 55 6.20 -4.09 -1.13
C PRO A 55 6.98 -2.78 -1.23
N ASP A 56 8.22 -2.88 -1.68
CA ASP A 56 9.05 -1.73 -2.01
C ASP A 56 8.65 -1.16 -3.38
N PHE A 57 9.02 0.10 -3.63
CA PHE A 57 8.71 0.80 -4.88
C PHE A 57 9.15 -0.02 -6.10
N GLY A 58 10.41 -0.47 -6.12
CA GLY A 58 10.95 -1.29 -7.21
C GLY A 58 10.38 -2.70 -7.34
N THR A 59 9.46 -3.12 -6.45
CA THR A 59 8.68 -4.36 -6.66
C THR A 59 7.34 -4.07 -7.36
N ILE A 60 6.88 -2.82 -7.30
CA ILE A 60 5.64 -2.36 -7.92
C ILE A 60 5.92 -1.80 -9.31
N ASP A 61 7.04 -1.10 -9.46
CA ASP A 61 7.59 -0.66 -10.75
C ASP A 61 8.04 -1.91 -11.55
N LEU A 62 7.16 -2.38 -12.43
CA LEU A 62 7.39 -3.60 -13.21
C LEU A 62 8.18 -3.29 -14.50
N ASN A 63 8.08 -2.06 -14.99
CA ASN A 63 8.67 -1.62 -16.24
C ASN A 63 10.06 -0.97 -16.05
N GLY A 64 10.43 -0.61 -14.82
CA GLY A 64 11.70 -0.01 -14.43
C GLY A 64 11.83 1.45 -14.87
N ASP A 65 10.74 2.22 -14.88
CA ASP A 65 10.72 3.61 -15.35
C ASP A 65 10.83 4.67 -14.24
N ASP A 66 11.12 4.24 -13.01
CA ASP A 66 11.19 5.08 -11.81
C ASP A 66 9.86 5.77 -11.45
N THR A 67 8.77 5.34 -12.09
CA THR A 67 7.40 5.72 -11.77
C THR A 67 6.53 4.47 -11.60
N VAL A 68 5.41 4.61 -10.90
CA VAL A 68 4.42 3.55 -10.77
C VAL A 68 3.10 4.08 -11.26
N ASP A 69 2.54 3.41 -12.25
CA ASP A 69 1.22 3.76 -12.76
C ASP A 69 0.09 3.06 -11.97
N PRO A 70 -1.17 3.52 -12.12
CA PRO A 70 -2.31 2.92 -11.43
C PRO A 70 -2.49 1.43 -11.76
N GLU A 71 -2.12 1.02 -12.98
CA GLU A 71 -2.21 -0.36 -13.45
C GLU A 71 -1.19 -1.28 -12.77
N GLU A 72 0.06 -0.82 -12.64
CA GLU A 72 1.13 -1.52 -11.93
C GLU A 72 0.81 -1.63 -10.44
N PHE A 73 0.33 -0.53 -9.84
CA PHE A 73 -0.10 -0.52 -8.45
C PHE A 73 -1.27 -1.48 -8.18
N ALA A 74 -2.26 -1.51 -9.08
CA ALA A 74 -3.38 -2.44 -8.99
C ALA A 74 -2.94 -3.90 -9.08
N THR A 75 -1.98 -4.18 -9.96
CA THR A 75 -1.40 -5.51 -10.16
C THR A 75 -0.64 -5.96 -8.92
N ALA A 76 0.28 -5.13 -8.41
CA ALA A 76 1.03 -5.41 -7.18
C ALA A 76 0.10 -5.58 -5.97
N GLN A 77 -0.97 -4.80 -5.88
CA GLN A 77 -1.99 -4.99 -4.84
C GLN A 77 -2.73 -6.33 -4.98
N ALA A 78 -3.12 -6.71 -6.19
CA ALA A 78 -3.80 -7.97 -6.44
C ALA A 78 -2.89 -9.15 -6.06
N GLU A 79 -1.62 -9.11 -6.45
CA GLU A 79 -0.63 -10.11 -6.07
C GLU A 79 -0.42 -10.15 -4.55
N HIS A 80 -0.27 -9.01 -3.90
CA HIS A 80 -0.10 -8.95 -2.45
C HIS A 80 -1.33 -9.49 -1.70
N ARG A 81 -2.55 -9.21 -2.18
CA ARG A 81 -3.77 -9.83 -1.64
C ARG A 81 -3.79 -11.32 -1.87
N GLN A 82 -3.43 -11.79 -3.06
CA GLN A 82 -3.35 -13.22 -3.35
C GLN A 82 -2.31 -13.90 -2.45
N GLN A 83 -1.17 -13.26 -2.19
CA GLN A 83 -0.13 -13.76 -1.31
C GLN A 83 -0.59 -13.82 0.15
N MET A 84 -1.41 -12.85 0.60
CA MET A 84 -2.07 -12.91 1.91
C MET A 84 -3.21 -13.93 1.98
N MET A 85 -3.93 -14.18 0.89
CA MET A 85 -4.98 -15.21 0.80
C MET A 85 -4.41 -16.62 0.66
N GLN A 86 -3.22 -16.77 0.06
CA GLN A 86 -2.49 -18.03 -0.08
C GLN A 86 -1.58 -18.33 1.11
N ALA A 87 -1.24 -17.32 1.92
CA ALA A 87 -0.70 -17.59 3.25
C ALA A 87 -1.83 -18.32 4.03
N PRO A 88 -1.64 -19.60 4.40
CA PRO A 88 -2.69 -20.30 5.12
C PRO A 88 -2.97 -19.49 6.39
N MET A 89 -4.24 -19.16 6.60
CA MET A 89 -4.75 -19.17 7.97
C MET A 89 -4.19 -20.46 8.57
N ALA A 90 -3.29 -20.34 9.54
CA ALA A 90 -2.94 -21.48 10.36
C ALA A 90 -4.27 -22.10 10.81
N PRO A 91 -4.53 -23.39 10.55
CA PRO A 91 -5.71 -24.03 11.11
C PRO A 91 -5.62 -23.86 12.64
N PRO A 92 -6.72 -23.65 13.36
CA PRO A 92 -6.68 -23.89 14.80
C PRO A 92 -6.22 -25.33 14.95
N ALA A 93 -5.08 -25.51 15.63
CA ALA A 93 -4.56 -26.82 15.96
C ALA A 93 -5.68 -27.64 16.62
N ARG A 94 -5.82 -28.88 16.13
CA ARG A 94 -6.77 -29.88 16.64
C ARG A 94 -6.60 -30.13 18.13
#